data_AF-A0A7W8J963-F1
#
_entry.id   AF-A0A7W8J963-F1
#
_cell.length_a   1.000
_cell.length_b   1.000
_cell.length_c   1.000
_cell.angle_alpha   90.00
_cell.angle_beta   90.00
_cell.angle_gamma   90.00
#
_symmetry.space_group_name_H-M   'P 1'
#
loop_
_entity.id
_entity.type
_entity.pdbx_description
1 polymer ?
#
loop_
_entity_poly.entity_id
_entity_poly.type
_entity_poly.pdbx_seq_one_letter_code
_entity_poly.pdbx_strand_id
1 'polypeptide(L)'
;MKQSVRMSCLLLVMALCRISYAIDDSPNSALTHAQTLSSLTGPKARPFHLKVSISEPTNPNSPYRATIEEFWQSATLWQRAIDSPDFRQTIEVQGGVTKERDSSDYYPIWLRSFVTASIDPLEDTAFWNQVSARIVQTTTTNGHPSSSCARAQFKIGTASLNNDAFTVICFNSDGTLSSVVRPGYDIEFQDPQDFGKKRIARKYVNDPEPGTNLVGTVEVLEEIDKSTTLPVLPDIPDPSSGPIVSAKINQDAFYQLASGQPGLTWPAVHSGNTRGRLSMYISADRDGRIREAYPLNSDNAGLQEAARDQLLKWKLKPAVSQGSPVQVEAALTFEFATTLENSAGSSVPSTDSLLATPSGMEIVKVSPQIASSLRIKMFAPVYPQALRERGIGGKVVLTAIIGKEGQVVSLDPVLPADPDLTKAAISAVQVWTYRPYLLNGSPVEIETTITVNFQAAR
;
A
#
# COMPACT_ATOMS: atom_id res chain seq x y z
N MET A 1 13.13 -1.05 79.46
CA MET A 1 11.97 -1.86 79.01
C MET A 1 11.98 -1.90 77.49
N LYS A 2 11.93 -3.11 76.92
CA LYS A 2 12.05 -3.40 75.49
C LYS A 2 10.85 -2.85 74.72
N GLN A 3 11.06 -2.19 73.58
CA GLN A 3 10.06 -2.12 72.51
C GLN A 3 10.73 -2.44 71.17
N SER A 4 10.05 -3.31 70.43
CA SER A 4 10.59 -4.11 69.35
C SER A 4 10.57 -3.35 68.03
N VAL A 5 11.67 -3.40 67.30
CA VAL A 5 11.74 -3.01 65.90
C VAL A 5 11.05 -4.10 65.08
N ARG A 6 9.98 -3.76 64.35
CA ARG A 6 9.45 -4.59 63.26
C ARG A 6 9.67 -3.88 61.94
N MET A 7 10.48 -4.55 61.13
CA MET A 7 10.84 -4.27 59.75
C MET A 7 9.63 -4.60 58.85
N SER A 8 9.15 -3.62 58.07
CA SER A 8 8.18 -3.85 56.99
C SER A 8 8.85 -3.52 55.67
N CYS A 9 9.12 -4.56 54.88
CA CYS A 9 9.50 -4.50 53.48
C CYS A 9 8.37 -3.87 52.66
N LEU A 10 8.62 -2.72 52.04
CA LEU A 10 7.77 -2.18 50.99
C LEU A 10 8.29 -2.65 49.64
N LEU A 11 7.64 -3.65 49.04
CA LEU A 11 7.82 -4.05 47.66
C LEU A 11 7.19 -2.99 46.75
N LEU A 12 8.03 -2.17 46.10
CA LEU A 12 7.60 -1.20 45.09
C LEU A 12 7.38 -1.94 43.77
N VAL A 13 6.13 -2.31 43.47
CA VAL A 13 5.75 -2.80 42.14
C VAL A 13 5.63 -1.58 41.21
N MET A 14 6.66 -1.34 40.39
CA MET A 14 6.56 -0.38 39.28
C MET A 14 5.61 -0.96 38.22
N ALA A 15 4.36 -0.55 38.25
CA ALA A 15 3.45 -0.73 37.13
C ALA A 15 3.93 0.16 35.98
N LEU A 16 4.50 -0.46 34.93
CA LEU A 16 4.73 0.19 33.64
C LEU A 16 3.35 0.54 33.04
N CYS A 17 2.87 1.74 33.34
CA CYS A 17 1.69 2.29 32.71
C CYS A 17 2.04 2.57 31.24
N ARG A 18 1.70 1.64 30.34
CA ARG A 18 1.68 1.94 28.91
C ARG A 18 0.60 2.99 28.70
N ILE A 19 1.00 4.22 28.45
CA ILE A 19 0.10 5.30 28.08
C ILE A 19 -0.46 4.92 26.72
N SER A 20 -1.69 4.39 26.68
CA SER A 20 -2.48 4.34 25.46
C SER A 20 -2.76 5.78 25.05
N TYR A 21 -2.09 6.25 24.00
CA TYR A 21 -2.40 7.54 23.41
C TYR A 21 -3.77 7.43 22.74
N ALA A 22 -4.75 8.18 23.25
CA ALA A 22 -5.93 8.51 22.47
C ALA A 22 -5.44 9.40 21.32
N ILE A 23 -5.54 8.91 20.09
CA ILE A 23 -5.35 9.74 18.90
C ILE A 23 -6.38 10.86 19.03
N ASP A 24 -5.91 12.11 19.12
CA ASP A 24 -6.74 13.31 19.20
C ASP A 24 -7.74 13.33 18.02
N ASP A 25 -8.98 13.75 18.26
CA ASP A 25 -10.18 13.44 17.43
C ASP A 25 -10.15 14.04 16.00
N SER A 26 -9.09 14.74 15.61
CA SER A 26 -8.98 15.38 14.29
C SER A 26 -7.96 14.69 13.36
N PRO A 27 -8.29 14.46 12.07
CA PRO A 27 -7.37 13.89 11.08
C PRO A 27 -6.02 14.62 11.01
N ASN A 28 -6.03 15.95 11.11
CA ASN A 28 -4.82 16.76 10.99
C ASN A 28 -3.85 16.53 12.15
N SER A 29 -4.38 16.36 13.37
CA SER A 29 -3.55 16.06 14.55
C SER A 29 -2.90 14.68 14.46
N ALA A 30 -3.66 13.66 14.05
CA ALA A 30 -3.16 12.29 13.84
C ALA A 30 -2.07 12.25 12.76
N LEU A 31 -2.29 12.94 11.63
CA LEU A 31 -1.32 13.03 10.54
C LEU A 31 -0.03 13.74 10.96
N THR A 32 -0.15 14.88 11.66
CA THR A 32 1.01 15.64 12.15
C THR A 32 1.83 14.80 13.13
N HIS A 33 1.16 14.06 14.01
CA HIS A 33 1.81 13.17 14.95
C HIS A 33 2.53 12.01 14.23
N ALA A 34 1.85 11.34 13.31
CA ALA A 34 2.43 10.25 12.53
C ALA A 34 3.65 10.71 11.72
N GLN A 35 3.61 11.91 11.11
CA GLN A 35 4.75 12.48 10.40
C GLN A 35 5.93 12.75 11.34
N THR A 36 5.66 13.27 12.54
CA THR A 36 6.70 13.54 13.55
C THR A 36 7.46 12.27 13.94
N LEU A 37 6.72 11.15 14.07
CA LEU A 37 7.27 9.85 14.45
C LEU A 37 7.92 9.09 13.28
N SER A 38 7.34 9.16 12.08
CA SER A 38 7.62 8.20 10.99
C SER A 38 8.48 8.77 9.85
N SER A 39 8.73 10.09 9.83
CA SER A 39 9.61 10.74 8.83
C SER A 39 11.05 10.83 9.35
N LEU A 40 12.06 10.53 8.53
CA LEU A 40 13.48 10.66 8.91
C LEU A 40 13.98 12.11 8.82
N THR A 41 13.39 12.90 7.93
CA THR A 41 13.81 14.28 7.66
C THR A 41 12.93 15.30 8.39
N GLY A 42 13.13 16.58 8.11
CA GLY A 42 12.36 17.68 8.68
C GLY A 42 13.04 18.41 9.85
N PRO A 43 12.30 19.28 10.56
CA PRO A 43 12.86 20.10 11.62
C PRO A 43 13.46 19.24 12.74
N LYS A 44 14.72 19.52 13.12
CA LYS A 44 15.48 18.79 14.15
C LYS A 44 15.80 17.32 13.79
N ALA A 45 15.71 16.93 12.51
CA ALA A 45 16.24 15.66 12.05
C ALA A 45 17.74 15.55 12.37
N ARG A 46 18.15 14.35 12.79
CA ARG A 46 19.55 14.03 13.04
C ARG A 46 20.18 13.52 11.74
N PRO A 47 21.48 13.77 11.52
CA PRO A 47 22.16 13.13 10.40
C PRO A 47 22.06 11.61 10.47
N PHE A 48 21.85 10.95 9.34
CA PHE A 48 21.71 9.51 9.28
C PHE A 48 22.31 8.91 8.00
N HIS A 49 22.61 7.62 8.08
CA HIS A 49 22.82 6.74 6.93
C HIS A 49 21.68 5.73 6.90
N LEU A 50 21.02 5.62 5.75
CA LEU A 50 19.93 4.70 5.48
C LEU A 50 20.32 3.79 4.30
N LYS A 51 20.07 2.49 4.43
CA LYS A 51 20.13 1.54 3.31
C LYS A 51 18.90 0.63 3.33
N VAL A 52 18.20 0.56 2.21
CA VAL A 52 17.01 -0.27 2.01
C VAL A 52 17.22 -1.21 0.84
N SER A 53 16.98 -2.51 1.04
CA SER A 53 16.94 -3.51 -0.02
C SER A 53 15.48 -3.81 -0.40
N ILE A 54 15.17 -3.90 -1.69
CA ILE A 54 13.82 -4.20 -2.19
C ILE A 54 13.88 -5.48 -3.01
N SER A 55 12.92 -6.36 -2.79
CA SER A 55 12.78 -7.62 -3.52
C SER A 55 11.31 -8.04 -3.64
N GLU A 56 11.02 -9.01 -4.50
CA GLU A 56 9.76 -9.75 -4.50
C GLU A 56 10.01 -11.16 -3.91
N PRO A 57 9.74 -11.39 -2.61
CA PRO A 57 10.16 -12.63 -1.94
C PRO A 57 9.52 -13.90 -2.52
N THR A 58 8.33 -13.76 -3.11
CA THR A 58 7.58 -14.86 -3.70
C THR A 58 8.07 -15.24 -5.10
N ASN A 59 8.90 -14.41 -5.73
CA ASN A 59 9.44 -14.62 -7.07
C ASN A 59 10.90 -14.17 -7.14
N PRO A 60 11.86 -15.09 -6.90
CA PRO A 60 13.29 -14.76 -6.92
C PRO A 60 13.81 -14.24 -8.28
N ASN A 61 13.09 -14.51 -9.38
CA ASN A 61 13.45 -14.04 -10.72
C ASN A 61 12.77 -12.71 -11.07
N SER A 62 12.09 -12.08 -10.11
CA SER A 62 11.38 -10.84 -10.35
C SER A 62 12.31 -9.73 -10.85
N PRO A 63 11.86 -8.93 -11.84
CA PRO A 63 12.56 -7.70 -12.19
C PRO A 63 12.48 -6.66 -11.06
N TYR A 64 11.52 -6.78 -10.13
CA TYR A 64 11.35 -5.89 -9.01
C TYR A 64 12.38 -6.14 -7.91
N ARG A 65 13.53 -5.49 -8.06
CA ARG A 65 14.58 -5.43 -7.04
C ARG A 65 15.29 -4.11 -7.10
N ALA A 66 15.68 -3.58 -5.95
CA ALA A 66 16.47 -2.35 -5.89
C ALA A 66 17.23 -2.23 -4.57
N THR A 67 18.24 -1.37 -4.56
CA THR A 67 18.84 -0.83 -3.34
C THR A 67 18.66 0.68 -3.33
N ILE A 68 18.24 1.23 -2.20
CA ILE A 68 18.20 2.67 -1.92
C ILE A 68 19.22 2.92 -0.82
N GLU A 69 20.14 3.86 -1.02
CA GLU A 69 21.12 4.23 -0.02
C GLU A 69 21.22 5.76 0.07
N GLU A 70 20.95 6.32 1.25
CA GLU A 70 20.94 7.76 1.49
C GLU A 70 21.83 8.12 2.69
N PHE A 71 22.65 9.14 2.50
CA PHE A 71 23.37 9.81 3.58
C PHE A 71 22.83 11.22 3.70
N TRP A 72 22.20 11.50 4.84
CA TRP A 72 21.56 12.79 5.08
C TRP A 72 22.23 13.50 6.24
N GLN A 73 22.70 14.73 6.04
CA GLN A 73 23.26 15.56 7.12
C GLN A 73 22.41 16.79 7.41
N SER A 74 21.79 17.35 6.37
CA SER A 74 20.82 18.43 6.47
C SER A 74 20.01 18.54 5.17
N ALA A 75 18.97 19.39 5.15
CA ALA A 75 18.19 19.65 3.94
C ALA A 75 19.03 20.19 2.76
N THR A 76 20.21 20.76 3.02
CA THR A 76 21.11 21.31 2.00
C THR A 76 22.41 20.51 1.85
N LEU A 77 22.55 19.39 2.56
CA LEU A 77 23.71 18.52 2.49
C LEU A 77 23.30 17.06 2.68
N TRP A 78 23.13 16.35 1.58
CA TRP A 78 22.77 14.94 1.55
C TRP A 78 23.07 14.34 0.17
N GLN A 79 23.11 13.03 0.10
CA GLN A 79 23.25 12.31 -1.16
C GLN A 79 22.52 10.99 -1.14
N ARG A 80 22.09 10.52 -2.31
CA ARG A 80 21.37 9.26 -2.49
C ARG A 80 21.87 8.52 -3.72
N ALA A 81 21.98 7.21 -3.60
CA ALA A 81 22.08 6.28 -4.72
C ALA A 81 20.85 5.36 -4.73
N ILE A 82 20.33 5.12 -5.93
CA ILE A 82 19.33 4.08 -6.20
C ILE A 82 19.94 3.16 -7.25
N ASP A 83 19.88 1.86 -7.01
CA ASP A 83 20.34 0.84 -7.95
C ASP A 83 19.26 -0.20 -8.18
N SER A 84 18.76 -0.29 -9.42
CA SER A 84 17.79 -1.30 -9.86
C SER A 84 18.12 -1.71 -11.30
N PRO A 85 17.60 -2.86 -11.80
CA PRO A 85 17.94 -3.37 -13.12
C PRO A 85 17.65 -2.39 -14.26
N ASP A 86 16.54 -1.67 -14.18
CA ASP A 86 16.05 -0.79 -15.26
C ASP A 86 16.18 0.70 -14.92
N PHE A 87 16.65 1.04 -13.72
CA PHE A 87 16.79 2.41 -13.24
C PHE A 87 17.89 2.54 -12.18
N ARG A 88 18.85 3.44 -12.42
CA ARG A 88 19.80 3.89 -11.42
C ARG A 88 19.71 5.40 -11.30
N GLN A 89 19.90 5.91 -10.09
CA GLN A 89 19.91 7.35 -9.83
C GLN A 89 21.01 7.69 -8.84
N THR A 90 21.64 8.85 -9.05
CA THR A 90 22.49 9.49 -8.06
C THR A 90 22.05 10.92 -7.86
N ILE A 91 21.79 11.32 -6.63
CA ILE A 91 21.52 12.70 -6.25
C ILE A 91 22.57 13.14 -5.25
N GLU A 92 23.19 14.28 -5.52
CA GLU A 92 24.10 14.95 -4.60
C GLU A 92 23.58 16.36 -4.36
N VAL A 93 23.35 16.71 -3.09
CA VAL A 93 22.95 18.06 -2.68
C VAL A 93 24.02 18.64 -1.80
N GLN A 94 24.61 19.75 -2.23
CA GLN A 94 25.59 20.51 -1.46
C GLN A 94 25.28 22.02 -1.51
N GLY A 95 25.10 22.63 -0.35
CA GLY A 95 24.82 24.07 -0.25
C GLY A 95 23.52 24.49 -0.97
N GLY A 96 22.58 23.55 -1.16
CA GLY A 96 21.35 23.78 -1.92
C GLY A 96 21.49 23.64 -3.44
N VAL A 97 22.70 23.33 -3.95
CA VAL A 97 22.90 22.93 -5.35
C VAL A 97 22.66 21.43 -5.46
N THR A 98 21.76 21.04 -6.36
CA THR A 98 21.44 19.65 -6.65
C THR A 98 22.11 19.21 -7.94
N LYS A 99 22.86 18.11 -7.88
CA LYS A 99 23.36 17.38 -9.03
C LYS A 99 22.70 16.01 -9.06
N GLU A 100 21.83 15.81 -10.03
CA GLU A 100 21.09 14.57 -10.23
C GLU A 100 21.49 13.96 -11.56
N ARG A 101 21.58 12.62 -11.57
CA ARG A 101 21.76 11.80 -12.77
C ARG A 101 20.83 10.62 -12.66
N ASP A 102 20.22 10.28 -13.78
CA ASP A 102 19.32 9.15 -13.92
C ASP A 102 19.83 8.29 -15.07
N SER A 103 19.80 6.96 -14.94
CA SER A 103 20.29 6.08 -16.01
C SER A 103 19.24 5.72 -17.06
N SER A 104 18.06 6.33 -16.99
CA SER A 104 16.88 6.02 -17.79
C SER A 104 15.98 7.26 -17.86
N ASP A 105 15.04 7.29 -18.80
CA ASP A 105 14.07 8.39 -18.97
C ASP A 105 12.76 8.17 -18.20
N TYR A 106 12.72 7.17 -17.34
CA TYR A 106 11.54 6.77 -16.59
C TYR A 106 11.89 6.45 -15.14
N TYR A 107 11.19 7.09 -14.19
CA TYR A 107 11.33 6.79 -12.78
C TYR A 107 10.09 6.00 -12.30
N PRO A 108 10.21 4.68 -12.05
CA PRO A 108 9.07 3.82 -11.75
C PRO A 108 8.33 4.21 -10.46
N ILE A 109 6.99 4.13 -10.50
CA ILE A 109 6.11 4.40 -9.36
C ILE A 109 6.43 3.46 -8.20
N TRP A 110 6.59 2.16 -8.45
CA TRP A 110 6.87 1.19 -7.39
C TRP A 110 8.15 1.57 -6.62
N LEU A 111 9.21 1.94 -7.34
CA LEU A 111 10.51 2.28 -6.75
C LEU A 111 10.44 3.61 -5.99
N ARG A 112 9.82 4.61 -6.61
CA ARG A 112 9.56 5.91 -5.98
C ARG A 112 8.75 5.77 -4.69
N SER A 113 7.81 4.84 -4.65
CA SER A 113 7.02 4.57 -3.44
C SER A 113 7.91 4.13 -2.28
N PHE A 114 8.87 3.23 -2.48
CA PHE A 114 9.81 2.84 -1.42
C PHE A 114 10.75 3.98 -1.00
N VAL A 115 11.20 4.81 -1.95
CA VAL A 115 12.03 5.98 -1.64
C VAL A 115 11.28 6.97 -0.75
N THR A 116 10.07 7.37 -1.16
CA THR A 116 9.22 8.26 -0.36
C THR A 116 8.90 7.64 1.01
N ALA A 117 8.51 6.36 1.05
CA ALA A 117 8.14 5.69 2.29
C ALA A 117 9.28 5.59 3.31
N SER A 118 10.50 5.41 2.83
CA SER A 118 11.67 5.21 3.69
C SER A 118 12.28 6.48 4.26
N ILE A 119 11.97 7.65 3.67
CA ILE A 119 12.60 8.94 4.04
C ILE A 119 11.57 9.91 4.61
N ASP A 120 10.51 10.22 3.86
CA ASP A 120 9.44 11.13 4.28
C ASP A 120 8.08 10.65 3.74
N PRO A 121 7.37 9.75 4.45
CA PRO A 121 6.23 9.04 3.89
C PRO A 121 4.99 9.90 3.61
N LEU A 122 4.97 11.17 4.02
CA LEU A 122 3.83 12.09 3.98
C LEU A 122 4.19 13.45 3.34
N GLU A 123 4.88 13.43 2.19
CA GLU A 123 5.45 14.62 1.49
C GLU A 123 4.47 15.77 1.13
N ASP A 124 3.15 15.57 1.24
CA ASP A 124 2.12 16.57 0.89
C ASP A 124 1.04 16.70 1.98
N THR A 125 1.39 17.39 3.07
CA THR A 125 0.43 17.73 4.12
C THR A 125 -0.57 18.81 3.72
N ALA A 126 -0.29 19.55 2.64
CA ALA A 126 -1.15 20.63 2.16
C ALA A 126 -2.44 20.08 1.53
N PHE A 127 -2.38 18.94 0.83
CA PHE A 127 -3.55 18.22 0.34
C PHE A 127 -4.58 17.96 1.45
N TRP A 128 -4.12 17.56 2.64
CA TRP A 128 -4.99 17.21 3.77
C TRP A 128 -5.80 18.37 4.33
N ASN A 129 -5.27 19.60 4.19
CA ASN A 129 -5.98 20.80 4.58
C ASN A 129 -7.10 21.18 3.60
N GLN A 130 -7.09 20.62 2.38
CA GLN A 130 -8.03 20.94 1.30
C GLN A 130 -9.16 19.92 1.15
N VAL A 131 -9.01 18.72 1.72
CA VAL A 131 -10.01 17.65 1.67
C VAL A 131 -10.72 17.50 3.01
N SER A 132 -12.03 17.23 3.00
CA SER A 132 -12.80 16.92 4.21
C SER A 132 -12.45 15.51 4.73
N ALA A 133 -11.21 15.32 5.16
CA ALA A 133 -10.76 14.09 5.75
C ALA A 133 -11.57 13.79 7.02
N ARG A 134 -11.85 12.51 7.25
CA ARG A 134 -12.49 12.05 8.50
C ARG A 134 -11.65 10.93 9.10
N ILE A 135 -11.54 10.91 10.43
CA ILE A 135 -11.05 9.74 11.13
C ILE A 135 -12.18 8.72 11.10
N VAL A 136 -11.91 7.58 10.50
CA VAL A 136 -12.79 6.41 10.53
C VAL A 136 -12.12 5.41 11.46
N GLN A 137 -12.80 5.09 12.55
CA GLN A 137 -12.40 4.07 13.51
C GLN A 137 -13.61 3.17 13.72
N THR A 138 -13.45 1.91 13.37
CA THR A 138 -14.51 0.89 13.52
C THR A 138 -14.23 0.07 14.77
N THR A 139 -15.27 -0.36 15.47
CA THR A 139 -15.11 -1.28 16.60
C THR A 139 -15.07 -2.71 16.04
N THR A 140 -14.00 -3.46 16.32
CA THR A 140 -13.91 -4.89 16.00
C THR A 140 -15.04 -5.65 16.70
N THR A 141 -15.36 -6.85 16.21
CA THR A 141 -16.38 -7.75 16.79
C THR A 141 -16.13 -8.12 18.25
N ASN A 142 -14.88 -7.98 18.74
CA ASN A 142 -14.47 -8.20 20.13
C ASN A 142 -14.51 -6.93 21.00
N GLY A 143 -15.06 -5.82 20.49
CA GLY A 143 -15.17 -4.56 21.24
C GLY A 143 -13.88 -3.72 21.28
N HIS A 144 -12.80 -4.17 20.62
CA HIS A 144 -11.56 -3.39 20.50
C HIS A 144 -11.63 -2.41 19.33
N PRO A 145 -11.10 -1.18 19.46
CA PRO A 145 -11.01 -0.27 18.33
C PRO A 145 -10.08 -0.81 17.23
N SER A 146 -10.50 -0.69 15.96
CA SER A 146 -9.65 -0.92 14.79
C SER A 146 -8.53 0.13 14.72
N SER A 147 -7.55 -0.08 13.84
CA SER A 147 -6.63 1.00 13.44
C SER A 147 -7.46 2.21 13.01
N SER A 148 -7.18 3.38 13.59
CA SER A 148 -7.80 4.64 13.15
C SER A 148 -7.21 5.00 11.78
N CYS A 149 -8.06 5.34 10.81
CA CYS A 149 -7.61 5.78 9.50
C CYS A 149 -8.15 7.16 9.16
N ALA A 150 -7.29 8.05 8.67
CA ALA A 150 -7.71 9.27 7.99
C ALA A 150 -8.09 8.92 6.55
N ARG A 151 -9.35 9.16 6.17
CA ARG A 151 -9.86 8.92 4.82
C ARG A 151 -10.32 10.22 4.18
N ALA A 152 -9.87 10.44 2.95
CA ALA A 152 -10.36 11.50 2.07
C ALA A 152 -10.94 10.86 0.80
N GLN A 153 -12.09 11.37 0.36
CA GLN A 153 -12.76 10.95 -0.88
C GLN A 153 -12.80 12.13 -1.85
N PHE A 154 -12.52 11.87 -3.12
CA PHE A 154 -12.56 12.87 -4.18
C PHE A 154 -12.97 12.24 -5.51
N LYS A 155 -13.36 13.08 -6.48
CA LYS A 155 -13.72 12.62 -7.82
C LYS A 155 -12.51 12.61 -8.75
N ILE A 156 -12.41 11.56 -9.57
CA ILE A 156 -11.41 11.45 -10.65
C ILE A 156 -12.13 11.20 -11.98
N GLY A 157 -11.60 11.77 -13.06
CA GLY A 157 -12.18 11.73 -14.40
C GLY A 157 -12.66 13.11 -14.86
N THR A 158 -13.72 13.14 -15.67
CA THR A 158 -14.33 14.36 -16.20
C THR A 158 -15.65 14.68 -15.51
N ALA A 159 -16.23 15.85 -15.81
CA ALA A 159 -17.53 16.23 -15.26
C ALA A 159 -18.65 15.23 -15.63
N SER A 160 -18.62 14.66 -16.84
CA SER A 160 -19.61 13.70 -17.32
C SER A 160 -19.27 12.24 -16.99
N LEU A 161 -17.99 11.91 -16.79
CA LEU A 161 -17.52 10.56 -16.50
C LEU A 161 -16.47 10.61 -15.37
N ASN A 162 -16.93 10.44 -14.12
CA ASN A 162 -16.06 10.44 -12.94
C ASN A 162 -16.33 9.24 -12.03
N ASN A 163 -15.36 8.91 -11.19
CA ASN A 163 -15.51 7.90 -10.14
C ASN A 163 -15.00 8.46 -8.81
N ASP A 164 -15.37 7.80 -7.72
CA ASP A 164 -14.75 8.04 -6.43
C ASP A 164 -13.35 7.43 -6.39
N ALA A 165 -12.39 8.23 -5.93
CA ALA A 165 -11.08 7.78 -5.50
C ALA A 165 -10.87 8.18 -4.05
N PHE A 166 -9.93 7.49 -3.42
CA PHE A 166 -9.67 7.64 -2.00
C PHE A 166 -8.19 7.86 -1.74
N THR A 167 -7.92 8.67 -0.73
CA THR A 167 -6.67 8.61 0.01
C THR A 167 -6.96 8.07 1.39
N VAL A 168 -6.23 7.04 1.81
CA VAL A 168 -6.39 6.38 3.10
C VAL A 168 -5.04 6.31 3.79
N ILE A 169 -4.94 6.90 4.97
CA ILE A 169 -3.77 6.79 5.85
C ILE A 169 -4.22 6.13 7.14
N CYS A 170 -3.62 4.99 7.47
CA CYS A 170 -3.98 4.25 8.67
C CYS A 170 -2.84 4.26 9.68
N PHE A 171 -3.18 4.36 10.96
CA PHE A 171 -2.23 4.44 12.05
C PHE A 171 -2.24 3.17 12.91
N ASN A 172 -1.08 2.81 13.43
CA ASN A 172 -0.95 1.82 14.50
C ASN A 172 -1.43 2.43 15.83
N SER A 173 -1.71 1.57 16.81
CA SER A 173 -2.12 2.00 18.16
C SER A 173 -1.09 2.87 18.90
N ASP A 174 0.17 2.87 18.45
CA ASP A 174 1.25 3.68 18.99
C ASP A 174 1.48 5.01 18.23
N GLY A 175 0.58 5.35 17.30
CA GLY A 175 0.62 6.57 16.51
C GLY A 175 1.53 6.53 15.27
N THR A 176 2.27 5.43 15.05
CA THR A 176 3.08 5.26 13.83
C THR A 176 2.21 4.95 12.61
N LEU A 177 2.73 5.14 11.41
CA LEU A 177 2.04 4.76 10.19
C LEU A 177 1.92 3.23 10.09
N SER A 178 0.76 2.75 9.65
CA SER A 178 0.53 1.36 9.25
C SER A 178 0.40 1.22 7.74
N SER A 179 -0.21 2.20 7.06
CA SER A 179 -0.24 2.26 5.60
C SER A 179 -0.56 3.66 5.09
N VAL A 180 -0.18 3.92 3.84
CA VAL A 180 -0.63 5.07 3.06
C VAL A 180 -1.04 4.58 1.68
N VAL A 181 -2.29 4.88 1.28
CA VAL A 181 -2.83 4.55 -0.04
C VAL A 181 -3.36 5.82 -0.67
N ARG A 182 -2.82 6.21 -1.83
CA ARG A 182 -3.30 7.32 -2.69
C ARG A 182 -2.96 7.02 -4.15
N PRO A 183 -3.57 7.73 -5.12
CA PRO A 183 -3.19 7.55 -6.52
C PRO A 183 -1.67 7.75 -6.72
N GLY A 184 -1.02 6.72 -7.25
CA GLY A 184 0.43 6.71 -7.51
C GLY A 184 1.32 6.48 -6.29
N TYR A 185 0.77 6.10 -5.12
CA TYR A 185 1.56 5.76 -3.94
C TYR A 185 0.74 4.86 -2.99
N ASP A 186 1.16 3.61 -2.87
CA ASP A 186 0.58 2.61 -1.98
C ASP A 186 1.70 1.89 -1.24
N ILE A 187 1.70 1.96 0.09
CA ILE A 187 2.72 1.31 0.89
C ILE A 187 2.18 0.96 2.29
N GLU A 188 2.59 -0.19 2.81
CA GLU A 188 2.42 -0.58 4.20
C GLU A 188 3.73 -0.41 4.97
N PHE A 189 3.60 -0.10 6.25
CA PHE A 189 4.70 0.13 7.18
C PHE A 189 4.67 -0.95 8.25
N GLN A 190 5.77 -1.67 8.40
CA GLN A 190 5.90 -2.79 9.33
C GLN A 190 7.16 -2.63 10.19
N ASP A 191 7.11 -3.25 11.37
CA ASP A 191 8.21 -3.28 12.34
C ASP A 191 8.76 -1.88 12.71
N PRO A 192 7.94 -1.02 13.36
CA PRO A 192 8.40 0.29 13.81
C PRO A 192 9.41 0.18 14.94
N GLN A 193 10.65 0.58 14.69
CA GLN A 193 11.74 0.58 15.65
C GLN A 193 12.22 1.99 15.98
N ASP A 194 12.75 2.16 17.19
CA ASP A 194 13.24 3.44 17.67
C ASP A 194 14.44 3.93 16.86
N PHE A 195 14.45 5.23 16.56
CA PHE A 195 15.59 5.95 16.00
C PHE A 195 15.64 7.34 16.62
N GLY A 196 16.46 7.50 17.65
CA GLY A 196 16.44 8.68 18.51
C GLY A 196 15.07 8.84 19.19
N LYS A 197 14.32 9.89 18.82
CA LYS A 197 12.95 10.15 19.33
C LYS A 197 11.85 9.75 18.33
N LYS A 198 12.23 9.16 17.20
CA LYS A 198 11.34 8.74 16.12
C LYS A 198 11.10 7.24 16.22
N ARG A 199 10.05 6.75 15.56
CA ARG A 199 9.73 5.33 15.43
C ARG A 199 9.54 5.03 13.95
N ILE A 200 10.62 4.55 13.34
CA ILE A 200 10.76 4.40 11.90
C ILE A 200 10.52 2.94 11.54
N ALA A 201 9.70 2.67 10.52
CA ALA A 201 9.50 1.33 10.01
C ALA A 201 10.83 0.71 9.56
N ARG A 202 10.99 -0.61 9.76
CA ARG A 202 12.13 -1.37 9.22
C ARG A 202 11.76 -2.23 8.02
N LYS A 203 10.47 -2.30 7.72
CA LYS A 203 9.96 -3.05 6.58
C LYS A 203 8.82 -2.29 5.92
N TYR A 204 8.84 -2.28 4.60
CA TYR A 204 7.84 -1.66 3.73
C TYR A 204 7.27 -2.72 2.80
N VAL A 205 5.97 -2.68 2.55
CA VAL A 205 5.30 -3.63 1.65
C VAL A 205 4.47 -2.87 0.63
N ASN A 206 4.57 -3.26 -0.64
CA ASN A 206 3.78 -2.72 -1.73
C ASN A 206 3.31 -3.87 -2.63
N ASP A 207 2.01 -3.90 -2.93
CA ASP A 207 1.41 -4.87 -3.85
C ASP A 207 0.96 -4.13 -5.12
N PRO A 208 1.87 -3.83 -6.07
CA PRO A 208 1.55 -2.97 -7.21
C PRO A 208 0.50 -3.61 -8.14
N GLU A 209 0.42 -4.94 -8.18
CA GLU A 209 -0.55 -5.68 -8.98
C GLU A 209 -0.89 -7.03 -8.33
N PRO A 210 -2.03 -7.64 -8.66
CA PRO A 210 -2.40 -8.93 -8.11
C PRO A 210 -1.31 -9.98 -8.35
N GLY A 211 -0.85 -10.62 -7.27
CA GLY A 211 0.17 -11.67 -7.33
C GLY A 211 1.62 -11.18 -7.18
N THR A 212 1.85 -9.87 -7.26
CA THR A 212 3.16 -9.24 -7.04
C THR A 212 3.21 -8.62 -5.65
N ASN A 213 4.17 -9.03 -4.82
CA ASN A 213 4.36 -8.52 -3.46
C ASN A 213 5.81 -8.05 -3.27
N LEU A 214 6.00 -6.75 -3.23
CA LEU A 214 7.31 -6.12 -3.07
C LEU A 214 7.56 -5.83 -1.59
N VAL A 215 8.75 -6.19 -1.12
CA VAL A 215 9.19 -5.97 0.24
C VAL A 215 10.49 -5.18 0.25
N GLY A 216 10.44 -4.01 0.89
CA GLY A 216 11.59 -3.19 1.23
C GLY A 216 12.04 -3.47 2.66
N THR A 217 13.31 -3.81 2.88
CA THR A 217 13.89 -4.06 4.21
C THR A 217 14.97 -3.04 4.50
N VAL A 218 14.90 -2.38 5.65
CA VAL A 218 15.95 -1.48 6.12
C VAL A 218 17.11 -2.32 6.64
N GLU A 219 18.20 -2.35 5.87
CA GLU A 219 19.44 -3.06 6.21
C GLU A 219 20.31 -2.22 7.16
N VAL A 220 20.34 -0.91 6.93
CA VAL A 220 21.09 0.04 7.74
C VAL A 220 20.20 1.23 8.05
N LEU A 221 20.14 1.61 9.32
CA LEU A 221 19.70 2.93 9.75
C LEU A 221 20.47 3.32 11.01
N GLU A 222 21.40 4.25 10.86
CA GLU A 222 22.27 4.70 11.95
C GLU A 222 22.44 6.22 11.95
N GLU A 223 22.72 6.78 13.13
CA GLU A 223 23.08 8.19 13.26
C GLU A 223 24.54 8.36 12.80
N ILE A 224 24.80 9.41 12.00
CA ILE A 224 26.15 9.76 11.56
C ILE A 224 26.56 11.14 12.12
N ASP A 225 27.85 11.42 12.15
CA ASP A 225 28.32 12.76 12.48
C ASP A 225 28.07 13.76 11.35
N LYS A 226 27.83 15.02 11.71
CA LYS A 226 27.72 16.13 10.74
C LYS A 226 29.00 16.37 9.95
N SER A 227 30.15 15.93 10.49
CA SER A 227 31.46 16.01 9.85
C SER A 227 31.81 14.74 9.05
N THR A 228 30.94 13.73 9.03
CA THR A 228 31.18 12.50 8.26
C THR A 228 31.42 12.88 6.80
N THR A 229 32.53 12.39 6.25
CA THR A 229 32.80 12.52 4.82
C THR A 229 31.87 11.58 4.07
N LEU A 230 31.03 12.15 3.20
CA LEU A 230 30.08 11.38 2.41
C LEU A 230 30.81 10.53 1.36
N PRO A 231 30.40 9.27 1.13
CA PRO A 231 31.06 8.41 0.15
C PRO A 231 30.88 8.93 -1.27
N VAL A 232 31.80 8.57 -2.16
CA VAL A 232 31.67 8.92 -3.59
C VAL A 232 30.54 8.08 -4.19
N LEU A 233 29.55 8.74 -4.79
CA LEU A 233 28.47 8.06 -5.50
C LEU A 233 28.99 7.36 -6.77
N PRO A 234 28.39 6.24 -7.18
CA PRO A 234 28.76 5.57 -8.42
C PRO A 234 28.54 6.49 -9.62
N ASP A 235 29.47 6.47 -10.58
CA ASP A 235 29.25 7.19 -11.84
C ASP A 235 28.31 6.36 -12.71
N ILE A 236 27.17 6.94 -13.08
CA ILE A 236 26.18 6.28 -13.92
C ILE A 236 26.05 7.02 -15.27
N PRO A 237 25.90 6.27 -16.39
CA PRO A 237 25.57 6.89 -17.67
C PRO A 237 24.27 7.67 -17.55
N ASP A 238 24.25 8.90 -18.04
CA ASP A 238 23.07 9.76 -18.09
C ASP A 238 22.61 9.85 -19.57
N PRO A 239 21.53 9.14 -19.95
CA PRO A 239 21.06 9.07 -21.34
C PRO A 239 20.39 10.36 -21.86
N SER A 240 20.30 11.43 -21.04
CA SER A 240 20.09 12.86 -21.38
C SER A 240 18.81 13.57 -20.86
N SER A 241 18.85 14.91 -20.97
CA SER A 241 17.83 15.95 -20.69
C SER A 241 17.69 16.48 -19.25
N GLY A 242 18.52 16.04 -18.31
CA GLY A 242 18.42 16.48 -16.90
C GLY A 242 17.38 15.69 -16.09
N PRO A 243 17.02 16.15 -14.88
CA PRO A 243 16.22 15.38 -13.92
C PRO A 243 14.85 14.92 -14.43
N ILE A 244 14.40 13.73 -14.05
CA ILE A 244 13.06 13.24 -14.40
C ILE A 244 12.01 14.01 -13.60
N VAL A 245 11.16 14.75 -14.33
CA VAL A 245 9.99 15.43 -13.77
C VAL A 245 8.72 14.72 -14.23
N SER A 246 7.82 14.46 -13.29
CA SER A 246 6.49 13.88 -13.55
C SER A 246 5.42 14.97 -13.57
N ALA A 247 4.78 15.16 -14.72
CA ALA A 247 3.63 16.04 -14.88
C ALA A 247 2.33 15.28 -14.56
N LYS A 248 1.62 15.71 -13.52
CA LYS A 248 0.28 15.20 -13.21
C LYS A 248 -0.75 15.95 -14.05
N ILE A 249 -1.49 15.23 -14.89
CA ILE A 249 -2.49 15.81 -15.80
C ILE A 249 -3.89 15.25 -15.52
N ASN A 250 -4.91 16.01 -15.93
CA ASN A 250 -6.30 15.55 -15.88
C ASN A 250 -6.64 14.65 -17.08
N GLN A 251 -7.81 14.01 -17.02
CA GLN A 251 -8.26 13.06 -18.03
C GLN A 251 -8.42 13.69 -19.43
N ASP A 252 -8.87 14.94 -19.54
CA ASP A 252 -9.04 15.61 -20.83
C ASP A 252 -7.68 15.83 -21.51
N ALA A 253 -6.69 16.34 -20.77
CA ALA A 253 -5.33 16.50 -21.26
C ALA A 253 -4.70 15.15 -21.65
N PHE A 254 -4.96 14.10 -20.86
CA PHE A 254 -4.50 12.75 -21.19
C PHE A 254 -5.05 12.29 -22.55
N TYR A 255 -6.35 12.46 -22.82
CA TYR A 255 -6.93 12.06 -24.11
C TYR A 255 -6.43 12.89 -25.30
N GLN A 256 -6.01 14.14 -25.09
CA GLN A 256 -5.32 14.90 -26.15
C GLN A 256 -3.98 14.26 -26.53
N LEU A 257 -3.23 13.77 -25.55
CA LEU A 257 -1.96 13.06 -25.77
C LEU A 257 -2.18 11.65 -26.31
N ALA A 258 -3.23 10.96 -25.87
CA ALA A 258 -3.62 9.62 -26.33
C ALA A 258 -4.43 9.62 -27.64
N SER A 259 -4.47 10.73 -28.37
CA SER A 259 -5.23 10.86 -29.62
C SER A 259 -4.82 9.77 -30.63
N GLY A 260 -5.81 9.01 -31.10
CA GLY A 260 -5.62 7.88 -32.03
C GLY A 260 -5.46 6.51 -31.36
N GLN A 261 -5.39 6.44 -30.03
CA GLN A 261 -5.42 5.16 -29.31
C GLN A 261 -6.83 4.55 -29.36
N PRO A 262 -6.94 3.20 -29.44
CA PRO A 262 -8.23 2.52 -29.46
C PRO A 262 -8.95 2.68 -28.12
N GLY A 263 -10.29 2.63 -28.13
CA GLY A 263 -11.06 2.49 -26.88
C GLY A 263 -10.77 1.16 -26.19
N LEU A 264 -11.01 1.09 -24.88
CA LEU A 264 -10.89 -0.15 -24.14
C LEU A 264 -12.00 -1.14 -24.54
N THR A 265 -11.60 -2.40 -24.71
CA THR A 265 -12.51 -3.53 -24.93
C THR A 265 -12.67 -4.29 -23.62
N TRP A 266 -13.91 -4.52 -23.20
CA TRP A 266 -14.22 -5.16 -21.92
C TRP A 266 -14.50 -6.65 -22.12
N PRO A 267 -13.67 -7.56 -21.58
CA PRO A 267 -13.94 -8.99 -21.67
C PRO A 267 -15.13 -9.36 -20.78
N ALA A 268 -15.75 -10.50 -21.07
CA ALA A 268 -16.75 -11.09 -20.20
C ALA A 268 -16.19 -11.29 -18.79
N VAL A 269 -17.05 -11.14 -17.78
CA VAL A 269 -16.69 -11.28 -16.38
C VAL A 269 -17.38 -12.50 -15.78
N HIS A 270 -16.72 -13.15 -14.84
CA HIS A 270 -17.27 -14.32 -14.16
C HIS A 270 -18.42 -13.95 -13.22
N SER A 271 -18.40 -12.73 -12.66
CA SER A 271 -19.36 -12.24 -11.66
C SER A 271 -19.28 -10.71 -11.51
N GLY A 272 -20.17 -10.13 -10.72
CA GLY A 272 -20.19 -8.70 -10.39
C GLY A 272 -20.95 -7.85 -11.42
N ASN A 273 -20.80 -6.53 -11.32
CA ASN A 273 -21.52 -5.61 -12.20
C ASN A 273 -21.06 -5.77 -13.65
N THR A 274 -22.00 -5.86 -14.58
CA THR A 274 -21.73 -5.91 -16.03
C THR A 274 -21.71 -4.53 -16.67
N ARG A 275 -22.09 -3.49 -15.93
CA ARG A 275 -21.95 -2.08 -16.32
C ARG A 275 -21.47 -1.28 -15.13
N GLY A 276 -20.69 -0.24 -15.37
CA GLY A 276 -20.21 0.63 -14.30
C GLY A 276 -18.98 1.42 -14.70
N ARG A 277 -18.23 1.86 -13.71
CA ARG A 277 -17.02 2.66 -13.86
C ARG A 277 -15.81 1.91 -13.33
N LEU A 278 -14.70 2.08 -14.02
CA LEU A 278 -13.39 1.58 -13.63
C LEU A 278 -12.38 2.70 -13.75
N SER A 279 -11.56 2.87 -12.72
CA SER A 279 -10.56 3.91 -12.66
C SER A 279 -9.17 3.34 -12.47
N MET A 280 -8.22 3.90 -13.22
CA MET A 280 -6.82 3.52 -13.26
C MET A 280 -5.93 4.72 -13.00
N TYR A 281 -4.76 4.50 -12.43
CA TYR A 281 -3.66 5.46 -12.38
C TYR A 281 -2.57 5.01 -13.34
N ILE A 282 -2.18 5.86 -14.27
CA ILE A 282 -1.11 5.53 -15.24
C ILE A 282 0.13 6.38 -14.98
N SER A 283 1.27 5.86 -15.43
CA SER A 283 2.51 6.60 -15.60
C SER A 283 3.15 6.25 -16.93
N ALA A 284 3.53 7.27 -17.70
CA ALA A 284 4.15 7.14 -19.00
C ALA A 284 5.52 7.82 -19.03
N ASP A 285 6.49 7.21 -19.71
CA ASP A 285 7.83 7.78 -19.87
C ASP A 285 7.83 9.03 -20.78
N ARG A 286 9.00 9.69 -20.88
CA ARG A 286 9.17 10.91 -21.70
C ARG A 286 8.86 10.70 -23.19
N ASP A 287 8.94 9.47 -23.68
CA ASP A 287 8.57 9.07 -25.05
C ASP A 287 7.06 8.79 -25.21
N GLY A 288 6.30 8.88 -24.12
CA GLY A 288 4.86 8.64 -24.05
C GLY A 288 4.47 7.17 -23.97
N ARG A 289 5.39 6.22 -23.74
CA ARG A 289 5.00 4.82 -23.51
C ARG A 289 4.43 4.69 -22.12
N ILE A 290 3.24 4.13 -21.96
CA ILE A 290 2.68 3.83 -20.63
C ILE A 290 3.48 2.66 -20.04
N ARG A 291 4.13 2.90 -18.90
CA ARG A 291 5.03 1.93 -18.24
C ARG A 291 4.37 1.24 -17.05
N GLU A 292 3.49 1.94 -16.36
CA GLU A 292 2.74 1.42 -15.21
C GLU A 292 1.28 1.88 -15.30
N ALA A 293 0.34 0.99 -14.97
CA ALA A 293 -1.09 1.27 -14.92
C ALA A 293 -1.78 0.50 -13.77
N TYR A 294 -2.12 1.18 -12.69
CA TYR A 294 -2.60 0.58 -11.46
C TYR A 294 -4.08 0.83 -11.21
N PRO A 295 -4.83 -0.15 -10.68
CA PRO A 295 -6.23 0.07 -10.35
C PRO A 295 -6.40 1.05 -9.19
N LEU A 296 -7.40 1.92 -9.26
CA LEU A 296 -7.81 2.80 -8.17
C LEU A 296 -9.15 2.36 -7.58
N ASN A 297 -10.21 2.47 -8.38
CA ASN A 297 -11.55 2.10 -7.97
C ASN A 297 -12.30 1.45 -9.14
N SER A 298 -13.17 0.48 -8.88
CA SER A 298 -13.94 -0.18 -9.93
C SER A 298 -15.23 -0.78 -9.40
N ASP A 299 -16.31 -0.61 -10.16
CA ASP A 299 -17.58 -1.30 -9.92
C ASP A 299 -17.50 -2.81 -10.25
N ASN A 300 -16.44 -3.24 -10.97
CA ASN A 300 -16.08 -4.64 -11.16
C ASN A 300 -14.56 -4.83 -11.20
N ALA A 301 -13.98 -5.49 -10.19
CA ALA A 301 -12.54 -5.69 -10.11
C ALA A 301 -12.00 -6.69 -11.15
N GLY A 302 -12.83 -7.59 -11.69
CA GLY A 302 -12.44 -8.56 -12.71
C GLY A 302 -12.02 -7.94 -14.05
N LEU A 303 -12.22 -6.63 -14.23
CA LEU A 303 -11.84 -5.89 -15.44
C LEU A 303 -10.51 -5.13 -15.32
N GLN A 304 -9.90 -5.09 -14.13
CA GLN A 304 -8.72 -4.27 -13.86
C GLN A 304 -7.48 -4.72 -14.64
N GLU A 305 -7.23 -6.03 -14.70
CA GLU A 305 -6.12 -6.61 -15.45
C GLU A 305 -6.29 -6.37 -16.95
N ALA A 306 -7.50 -6.60 -17.48
CA ALA A 306 -7.81 -6.34 -18.88
C ALA A 306 -7.64 -4.86 -19.27
N ALA A 307 -7.98 -3.93 -18.37
CA ALA A 307 -7.75 -2.50 -18.57
C ALA A 307 -6.25 -2.18 -18.56
N ARG A 308 -5.50 -2.70 -17.58
CA ARG A 308 -4.05 -2.53 -17.47
C ARG A 308 -3.34 -3.02 -18.73
N ASP A 309 -3.62 -4.23 -19.19
CA ASP A 309 -3.00 -4.83 -20.37
C ASP A 309 -3.21 -4.04 -21.67
N GLN A 310 -4.36 -3.38 -21.79
CA GLN A 310 -4.67 -2.52 -22.93
C GLN A 310 -3.99 -1.16 -22.81
N LEU A 311 -4.01 -0.55 -21.61
CA LEU A 311 -3.37 0.75 -21.37
C LEU A 311 -1.84 0.67 -21.55
N LEU A 312 -1.19 -0.41 -21.13
CA LEU A 312 0.25 -0.61 -21.32
C LEU A 312 0.66 -0.69 -22.80
N LYS A 313 -0.29 -0.93 -23.72
CA LYS A 313 -0.05 -0.93 -25.18
C LYS A 313 -0.24 0.46 -25.80
N TRP A 314 -0.83 1.40 -25.08
CA TRP A 314 -1.05 2.74 -25.60
C TRP A 314 0.25 3.54 -25.63
N LYS A 315 0.34 4.45 -26.60
CA LYS A 315 1.43 5.42 -26.72
C LYS A 315 0.88 6.84 -26.80
N LEU A 316 1.26 7.65 -25.83
CA LEU A 316 0.95 9.06 -25.77
C LEU A 316 1.88 9.85 -26.72
N LYS A 317 1.42 10.99 -27.19
CA LYS A 317 2.32 12.04 -27.70
C LYS A 317 3.21 12.51 -26.54
N PRO A 318 4.53 12.69 -26.74
CA PRO A 318 5.42 13.20 -25.70
C PRO A 318 4.89 14.51 -25.10
N ALA A 319 4.80 14.56 -23.78
CA ALA A 319 4.45 15.77 -23.07
C ALA A 319 5.71 16.61 -22.84
N VAL A 320 5.55 17.93 -22.91
CA VAL A 320 6.63 18.89 -22.69
C VAL A 320 6.21 19.84 -21.58
N SER A 321 7.10 20.04 -20.60
CA SER A 321 6.96 21.06 -19.56
C SER A 321 8.19 21.96 -19.59
N GLN A 322 7.98 23.27 -19.63
CA GLN A 322 9.07 24.26 -19.70
C GLN A 322 10.11 23.96 -20.80
N GLY A 323 9.65 23.42 -21.94
CA GLY A 323 10.51 23.09 -23.08
C GLY A 323 11.24 21.75 -23.00
N SER A 324 11.11 20.99 -21.91
CA SER A 324 11.74 19.66 -21.74
C SER A 324 10.69 18.53 -21.74
N PRO A 325 10.99 17.36 -22.34
CA PRO A 325 10.13 16.18 -22.22
C PRO A 325 9.95 15.74 -20.77
N VAL A 326 8.74 15.36 -20.39
CA VAL A 326 8.39 14.95 -19.02
C VAL A 326 7.65 13.62 -18.99
N GLN A 327 7.82 12.89 -17.87
CA GLN A 327 6.96 11.77 -17.52
C GLN A 327 5.54 12.29 -17.28
N VAL A 328 4.54 11.50 -17.61
CA VAL A 328 3.12 11.85 -17.47
C VAL A 328 2.45 10.90 -16.50
N GLU A 329 1.71 11.45 -15.54
CA GLU A 329 0.88 10.67 -14.63
C GLU A 329 -0.57 11.17 -14.66
N ALA A 330 -1.52 10.25 -14.69
CA ALA A 330 -2.94 10.60 -14.76
C ALA A 330 -3.82 9.58 -14.04
N ALA A 331 -4.85 10.06 -13.34
CA ALA A 331 -5.96 9.25 -12.87
C ALA A 331 -7.09 9.29 -13.90
N LEU A 332 -7.47 8.13 -14.41
CA LEU A 332 -8.41 7.94 -15.50
C LEU A 332 -9.63 7.19 -15.00
N THR A 333 -10.81 7.54 -15.51
CA THR A 333 -12.08 6.85 -15.30
C THR A 333 -12.67 6.47 -16.64
N PHE A 334 -12.98 5.19 -16.77
CA PHE A 334 -13.61 4.58 -17.92
C PHE A 334 -14.99 4.07 -17.54
N GLU A 335 -15.93 4.16 -18.48
CA GLU A 335 -17.18 3.41 -18.41
C GLU A 335 -16.96 2.03 -19.02
N PHE A 336 -17.50 1.00 -18.38
CA PHE A 336 -17.52 -0.34 -18.94
C PHE A 336 -18.94 -0.86 -19.12
N ALA A 337 -19.11 -1.66 -20.17
CA ALA A 337 -20.25 -2.51 -20.39
C ALA A 337 -19.73 -3.84 -20.91
N THR A 338 -20.09 -4.93 -20.24
CA THR A 338 -19.63 -6.29 -20.51
C THR A 338 -20.78 -7.31 -20.30
N THR A 339 -20.49 -8.59 -20.43
CA THR A 339 -21.40 -9.72 -20.23
C THR A 339 -20.89 -10.65 -19.14
N LEU A 340 -21.79 -11.40 -18.49
CA LEU A 340 -21.39 -12.52 -17.66
C LEU A 340 -20.95 -13.69 -18.55
N GLU A 341 -19.91 -14.40 -18.16
CA GLU A 341 -19.60 -15.70 -18.77
C GLU A 341 -20.71 -16.70 -18.43
N ASN A 342 -21.41 -17.22 -19.45
CA ASN A 342 -22.37 -18.29 -19.22
C ASN A 342 -21.61 -19.58 -18.90
N SER A 343 -21.76 -20.10 -17.67
CA SER A 343 -21.30 -21.44 -17.28
C SER A 343 -22.14 -22.55 -17.95
N ALA A 344 -22.22 -22.56 -19.27
CA ALA A 344 -22.79 -23.68 -20.02
C ALA A 344 -21.69 -24.75 -20.20
N GLY A 345 -21.41 -25.50 -19.14
CA GLY A 345 -20.43 -26.59 -19.23
C GLY A 345 -19.86 -27.13 -17.92
N SER A 346 -20.66 -27.31 -16.88
CA SER A 346 -20.36 -28.29 -15.81
C SER A 346 -21.63 -28.62 -15.05
N SER A 347 -22.31 -29.67 -15.49
CA SER A 347 -23.40 -30.30 -14.75
C SER A 347 -22.87 -30.96 -13.49
N VAL A 348 -23.16 -30.36 -12.34
CA VAL A 348 -23.23 -31.10 -11.07
C VAL A 348 -24.71 -31.12 -10.67
N PRO A 349 -25.30 -32.30 -10.38
CA PRO A 349 -26.72 -32.38 -10.09
C PRO A 349 -27.02 -31.80 -8.70
N SER A 350 -27.78 -30.71 -8.67
CA SER A 350 -28.45 -30.23 -7.47
C SER A 350 -29.62 -31.17 -7.16
N THR A 351 -29.58 -31.81 -5.99
CA THR A 351 -30.80 -32.43 -5.43
C THR A 351 -31.36 -31.49 -4.39
N ASP A 352 -32.61 -31.13 -4.63
CA ASP A 352 -33.53 -30.27 -3.90
C ASP A 352 -33.67 -30.63 -2.42
N SER A 353 -33.77 -29.63 -1.53
CA SER A 353 -34.86 -29.58 -0.55
C SER A 353 -34.95 -28.22 0.14
N LEU A 354 -35.97 -27.47 -0.29
CA LEU A 354 -36.56 -26.31 0.39
C LEU A 354 -37.16 -26.68 1.76
N LEU A 355 -36.81 -25.92 2.79
CA LEU A 355 -37.72 -25.54 3.88
C LEU A 355 -37.43 -24.08 4.26
N ALA A 356 -38.42 -23.22 4.03
CA ALA A 356 -38.35 -21.78 4.28
C ALA A 356 -38.73 -21.43 5.72
N THR A 357 -38.05 -20.43 6.31
CA THR A 357 -38.59 -19.55 7.37
C THR A 357 -37.87 -18.18 7.24
N PRO A 358 -38.51 -17.04 7.54
CA PRO A 358 -38.20 -15.75 6.91
C PRO A 358 -37.29 -14.83 7.73
N SER A 359 -36.65 -13.90 7.01
CA SER A 359 -35.94 -12.69 7.48
C SER A 359 -34.60 -12.91 8.21
N GLY A 360 -33.52 -12.87 7.43
CA GLY A 360 -32.13 -12.81 7.90
C GLY A 360 -31.22 -12.45 6.73
N MET A 361 -30.29 -11.54 6.97
CA MET A 361 -29.34 -10.97 6.00
C MET A 361 -28.60 -12.09 5.22
N GLU A 362 -28.77 -12.14 3.89
CA GLU A 362 -28.15 -13.17 3.05
C GLU A 362 -26.65 -12.87 2.86
N ILE A 363 -25.79 -13.78 3.34
CA ILE A 363 -24.35 -13.74 3.11
C ILE A 363 -24.06 -14.44 1.78
N VAL A 364 -23.49 -13.71 0.83
CA VAL A 364 -23.22 -14.22 -0.53
C VAL A 364 -21.87 -14.93 -0.58
N LYS A 365 -21.85 -16.22 -0.92
CA LYS A 365 -20.58 -16.94 -1.10
C LYS A 365 -19.90 -16.51 -2.40
N VAL A 366 -18.64 -16.11 -2.33
CA VAL A 366 -17.83 -15.73 -3.49
C VAL A 366 -16.51 -16.50 -3.52
N SER A 367 -15.99 -16.74 -4.72
CA SER A 367 -14.73 -17.46 -4.87
C SER A 367 -13.56 -16.67 -4.26
N PRO A 368 -12.48 -17.36 -3.83
CA PRO A 368 -11.26 -16.70 -3.34
C PRO A 368 -10.69 -15.67 -4.31
N GLN A 369 -10.82 -15.90 -5.61
CA GLN A 369 -10.37 -14.99 -6.67
C GLN A 369 -11.18 -13.69 -6.66
N ILE A 370 -12.51 -13.79 -6.52
CA ILE A 370 -13.39 -12.60 -6.42
C ILE A 370 -13.04 -11.82 -5.16
N ALA A 371 -12.94 -12.48 -4.00
CA ALA A 371 -12.56 -11.79 -2.78
C ALA A 371 -11.17 -11.14 -2.88
N SER A 372 -10.17 -11.85 -3.40
CA SER A 372 -8.83 -11.30 -3.61
C SER A 372 -8.85 -10.07 -4.51
N SER A 373 -9.70 -10.03 -5.53
CA SER A 373 -9.85 -8.87 -6.43
C SER A 373 -10.50 -7.65 -5.76
N LEU A 374 -11.28 -7.88 -4.70
CA LEU A 374 -11.90 -6.80 -3.91
C LEU A 374 -10.94 -6.27 -2.85
N ARG A 375 -9.83 -6.94 -2.55
CA ARG A 375 -8.93 -6.55 -1.48
C ARG A 375 -8.27 -5.21 -1.80
N ILE A 376 -8.50 -4.23 -0.93
CA ILE A 376 -7.94 -2.87 -0.99
C ILE A 376 -6.63 -2.81 -0.21
N LYS A 377 -6.53 -3.54 0.91
CA LYS A 377 -5.38 -3.49 1.81
C LYS A 377 -5.10 -4.87 2.42
N MET A 378 -3.82 -5.26 2.47
CA MET A 378 -3.39 -6.59 2.86
C MET A 378 -2.15 -6.56 3.76
N PHE A 379 -2.35 -6.79 5.05
CA PHE A 379 -1.23 -7.03 5.94
C PHE A 379 -0.67 -8.44 5.79
N ALA A 380 0.62 -8.55 5.46
CA ALA A 380 1.31 -9.83 5.50
C ALA A 380 1.39 -10.37 6.94
N PRO A 381 1.28 -11.69 7.16
CA PRO A 381 1.38 -12.25 8.50
C PRO A 381 2.80 -12.18 9.04
N VAL A 382 2.92 -11.79 10.31
CA VAL A 382 4.19 -11.90 11.04
C VAL A 382 4.47 -13.37 11.33
N TYR A 383 5.46 -13.94 10.66
CA TYR A 383 5.89 -15.31 10.91
C TYR A 383 6.43 -15.42 12.35
N PRO A 384 5.89 -16.30 13.20
CA PRO A 384 6.41 -16.54 14.54
C PRO A 384 7.89 -16.94 14.53
N GLN A 385 8.74 -16.20 15.25
CA GLN A 385 10.19 -16.41 15.24
C GLN A 385 10.57 -17.84 15.63
N ALA A 386 9.94 -18.39 16.68
CA ALA A 386 10.19 -19.76 17.14
C ALA A 386 9.90 -20.82 16.06
N LEU A 387 8.92 -20.59 15.18
CA LEU A 387 8.62 -21.49 14.07
C LEU A 387 9.58 -21.28 12.90
N ARG A 388 9.95 -20.02 12.63
CA ARG A 388 10.93 -19.66 11.60
C ARG A 388 12.28 -20.32 11.87
N GLU A 389 12.78 -20.23 13.11
CA GLU A 389 14.05 -20.83 13.56
C GLU A 389 14.04 -22.37 13.48
N ARG A 390 12.86 -22.98 13.56
CA ARG A 390 12.66 -24.43 13.44
C ARG A 390 12.31 -24.90 12.02
N GLY A 391 12.22 -23.97 11.06
CA GLY A 391 11.84 -24.27 9.68
C GLY A 391 10.40 -24.77 9.49
N ILE A 392 9.47 -24.39 10.38
CA ILE A 392 8.08 -24.90 10.38
C ILE A 392 7.17 -23.94 9.61
N GLY A 393 6.98 -24.21 8.32
CA GLY A 393 6.03 -23.50 7.45
C GLY A 393 4.73 -24.26 7.20
N GLY A 394 3.82 -23.67 6.43
CA GLY A 394 2.54 -24.30 6.10
C GLY A 394 1.55 -23.36 5.44
N LYS A 395 0.43 -23.91 4.98
CA LYS A 395 -0.72 -23.14 4.47
C LYS A 395 -1.78 -23.06 5.56
N VAL A 396 -2.20 -21.85 5.90
CA VAL A 396 -3.38 -21.61 6.74
C VAL A 396 -4.53 -21.23 5.82
N VAL A 397 -5.63 -21.97 5.90
CA VAL A 397 -6.84 -21.71 5.13
C VAL A 397 -7.90 -21.18 6.10
N LEU A 398 -8.40 -19.96 5.85
CA LEU A 398 -9.42 -19.30 6.66
C LEU A 398 -10.68 -19.12 5.82
N THR A 399 -11.84 -19.49 6.33
CA THR A 399 -13.12 -18.96 5.86
C THR A 399 -13.26 -17.55 6.43
N ALA A 400 -13.59 -16.59 5.59
CA ALA A 400 -13.74 -15.19 5.96
C ALA A 400 -15.12 -14.68 5.58
N ILE A 401 -15.79 -13.99 6.52
CA ILE A 401 -16.94 -13.14 6.20
C ILE A 401 -16.42 -11.72 6.05
N ILE A 402 -16.70 -11.09 4.90
CA ILE A 402 -16.39 -9.69 4.63
C ILE A 402 -17.70 -8.90 4.67
N GLY A 403 -17.72 -7.87 5.49
CA GLY A 403 -18.88 -7.03 5.76
C GLY A 403 -19.21 -6.10 4.60
N LYS A 404 -20.39 -5.46 4.71
CA LYS A 404 -20.91 -4.50 3.73
C LYS A 404 -20.04 -3.28 3.51
N GLU A 405 -19.18 -2.92 4.46
CA GLU A 405 -18.25 -1.80 4.33
C GLU A 405 -16.84 -2.26 3.93
N GLY A 406 -16.66 -3.56 3.66
CA GLY A 406 -15.41 -4.15 3.19
C GLY A 406 -14.44 -4.61 4.28
N GLN A 407 -14.80 -4.52 5.55
CA GLN A 407 -14.03 -5.04 6.68
C GLN A 407 -14.20 -6.55 6.82
N VAL A 408 -13.18 -7.26 7.30
CA VAL A 408 -13.32 -8.66 7.69
C VAL A 408 -14.12 -8.73 9.01
N VAL A 409 -15.24 -9.44 9.00
CA VAL A 409 -16.20 -9.59 10.11
C VAL A 409 -15.93 -10.86 10.90
N SER A 410 -15.62 -11.97 10.22
CA SER A 410 -15.26 -13.23 10.88
C SER A 410 -14.12 -13.93 10.13
N LEU A 411 -13.36 -14.73 10.87
CA LEU A 411 -12.31 -15.61 10.35
C LEU A 411 -12.35 -16.94 11.08
N ASP A 412 -12.58 -18.00 10.33
CA ASP A 412 -12.69 -19.36 10.85
C ASP A 412 -11.67 -20.27 10.15
N PRO A 413 -10.70 -20.86 10.87
CA PRO A 413 -9.76 -21.81 10.29
C PRO A 413 -10.46 -23.06 9.74
N VAL A 414 -10.17 -23.41 8.49
CA VAL A 414 -10.80 -24.53 7.78
C VAL A 414 -10.03 -25.84 7.96
N LEU A 415 -8.71 -25.75 8.14
CA LEU A 415 -7.82 -26.91 8.23
C LEU A 415 -6.89 -26.77 9.46
N PRO A 416 -6.45 -27.90 10.06
CA PRO A 416 -5.44 -27.87 11.10
C PRO A 416 -4.11 -27.37 10.51
N ALA A 417 -3.77 -26.13 10.82
CA ALA A 417 -2.43 -25.60 10.71
C ALA A 417 -1.82 -25.47 12.12
N ASP A 418 -0.51 -25.23 12.21
CA ASP A 418 0.12 -24.94 13.48
C ASP A 418 -0.63 -23.77 14.18
N PRO A 419 -0.95 -23.88 15.50
CA PRO A 419 -1.72 -22.86 16.20
C PRO A 419 -1.09 -21.46 16.14
N ASP A 420 0.23 -21.36 16.14
CA ASP A 420 0.93 -20.07 16.08
C ASP A 420 0.90 -19.50 14.65
N LEU A 421 0.97 -20.34 13.60
CA LEU A 421 0.73 -19.91 12.22
C LEU A 421 -0.72 -19.46 12.02
N THR A 422 -1.67 -20.18 12.60
CA THR A 422 -3.10 -19.86 12.54
C THR A 422 -3.37 -18.51 13.21
N LYS A 423 -2.81 -18.30 14.40
CA LYS A 423 -2.90 -17.02 15.12
C LYS A 423 -2.27 -15.87 14.33
N ALA A 424 -1.10 -16.09 13.74
CA ALA A 424 -0.44 -15.10 12.89
C ALA A 424 -1.26 -14.76 11.64
N ALA A 425 -1.86 -15.77 10.99
CA ALA A 425 -2.73 -15.58 9.82
C ALA A 425 -4.00 -14.79 10.18
N ILE A 426 -4.71 -15.18 11.25
CA ILE A 426 -5.90 -14.46 11.72
C ILE A 426 -5.55 -13.02 12.06
N SER A 427 -4.45 -12.80 12.79
CA SER A 427 -4.03 -11.46 13.22
C SER A 427 -3.76 -10.51 12.06
N ALA A 428 -3.27 -11.05 10.95
CA ALA A 428 -2.98 -10.31 9.73
C ALA A 428 -4.24 -10.09 8.89
N VAL A 429 -5.03 -11.15 8.66
CA VAL A 429 -6.20 -11.10 7.78
C VAL A 429 -7.34 -10.29 8.39
N GLN A 430 -7.50 -10.26 9.72
CA GLN A 430 -8.59 -9.54 10.39
C GLN A 430 -8.57 -8.02 10.11
N VAL A 431 -7.39 -7.46 9.79
CA VAL A 431 -7.20 -6.03 9.50
C VAL A 431 -7.16 -5.74 7.99
N TRP A 432 -7.39 -6.75 7.15
CA TRP A 432 -7.51 -6.53 5.71
C TRP A 432 -8.78 -5.74 5.41
N THR A 433 -8.68 -4.90 4.38
CA THR A 433 -9.81 -4.11 3.89
C THR A 433 -10.11 -4.51 2.47
N TYR A 434 -11.39 -4.62 2.15
CA TYR A 434 -11.94 -4.96 0.86
C TYR A 434 -12.83 -3.83 0.35
N ARG A 435 -13.11 -3.82 -0.95
CA ARG A 435 -14.19 -3.05 -1.53
C ARG A 435 -15.50 -3.75 -1.15
N PRO A 436 -16.54 -2.99 -0.72
CA PRO A 436 -17.88 -3.51 -0.54
C PRO A 436 -18.32 -4.34 -1.75
N TYR A 437 -18.76 -5.57 -1.51
CA TYR A 437 -19.37 -6.36 -2.56
C TYR A 437 -20.80 -5.89 -2.77
N LEU A 438 -21.11 -5.47 -4.00
CA LEU A 438 -22.44 -4.98 -4.35
C LEU A 438 -23.23 -6.08 -5.03
N LEU A 439 -24.39 -6.41 -4.46
CA LEU A 439 -25.42 -7.21 -5.10
C LEU A 439 -26.59 -6.31 -5.48
N ASN A 440 -26.91 -6.22 -6.77
CA ASN A 440 -27.97 -5.33 -7.28
C ASN A 440 -27.80 -3.86 -6.84
N GLY A 441 -26.56 -3.37 -6.81
CA GLY A 441 -26.24 -1.99 -6.41
C GLY A 441 -26.30 -1.74 -4.90
N SER A 442 -26.59 -2.74 -4.08
CA SER A 442 -26.58 -2.63 -2.61
C SER A 442 -25.43 -3.43 -2.01
N PRO A 443 -24.69 -2.88 -1.03
CA PRO A 443 -23.63 -3.63 -0.37
C PRO A 443 -24.20 -4.79 0.45
N VAL A 444 -23.64 -5.98 0.26
CA VAL A 444 -23.99 -7.20 0.98
C VAL A 444 -22.74 -7.81 1.62
N GLU A 445 -22.95 -8.67 2.61
CA GLU A 445 -21.86 -9.43 3.21
C GLU A 445 -21.50 -10.59 2.29
N ILE A 446 -20.22 -10.94 2.24
CA ILE A 446 -19.74 -12.09 1.45
C ILE A 446 -18.97 -13.07 2.31
N GLU A 447 -19.06 -14.36 1.97
CA GLU A 447 -18.22 -15.42 2.53
C GLU A 447 -17.22 -15.88 1.48
N THR A 448 -15.96 -16.06 1.86
CA THR A 448 -14.90 -16.52 0.96
C THR A 448 -13.85 -17.35 1.72
N THR A 449 -12.89 -17.91 0.99
CA THR A 449 -11.73 -18.60 1.59
C THR A 449 -10.45 -17.85 1.29
N ILE A 450 -9.64 -17.60 2.32
CA ILE A 450 -8.36 -16.93 2.26
C ILE A 450 -7.27 -17.94 2.59
N THR A 451 -6.29 -18.10 1.70
CA THR A 451 -5.13 -18.96 1.95
C THR A 451 -3.89 -18.11 2.23
N VAL A 452 -3.32 -18.28 3.42
CA VAL A 452 -2.08 -17.64 3.85
C VAL A 452 -0.95 -18.67 3.82
N ASN A 453 0.13 -18.37 3.11
CA ASN A 453 1.28 -19.27 2.98
C ASN A 453 2.45 -18.78 3.84
N PHE A 454 2.94 -19.64 4.75
CA PHE A 454 4.16 -19.42 5.52
C PHE A 454 5.29 -20.25 4.94
N GLN A 455 6.28 -19.60 4.33
CA GLN A 455 7.46 -20.27 3.79
C GLN A 455 8.56 -20.35 4.84
N ALA A 456 8.97 -21.56 5.23
CA ALA A 456 10.16 -21.74 6.05
C ALA A 456 11.39 -21.17 5.31
N ALA A 457 12.23 -20.42 6.03
CA ALA A 457 13.54 -20.04 5.50
C ALA A 457 14.31 -21.34 5.20
N ARG A 458 14.79 -21.50 3.97
CA ARG A 458 15.66 -22.60 3.58
C ARG A 458 17.08 -22.36 4.09
#